data_AF-A0A1M6KK07-F1
#
_entry.id   AF-A0A1M6KK07-F1
#
_cell.length_a   1.000
_cell.length_b   1.000
_cell.length_c   1.000
_cell.angle_alpha   90.00
_cell.angle_beta   90.00
_cell.angle_gamma   90.00
#
_symmetry.space_group_name_H-M   'P 1'
#
loop_
_entity.id
_entity.type
_entity.pdbx_description
1 polymer ?
#
loop_
_entity_poly.entity_id
_entity_poly.type
_entity_poly.pdbx_seq_one_letter_code
_entity_poly.pdbx_strand_id
1 'polypeptide(L)'
;MPVNYWLPLKKPVPEFYYDLATWCEHLLAIIGPSFPPYLKKFEEEVRNRAAQKENVRPPFFSEGFRIYIFDHRLGTQLVLLDPTGKTAQWCHRFVHGNFRVDQYVYGDGELIGPQIPCEHWDHAFLKEFINSYGFAPIDELGHSWLVVFEGDSLDRWRPIAPWQVAFLLMKFRNKTLINWSEILKDSRYK
;
A
#
# COMPACT_ATOMS: atom_id res chain seq x y z
N MET A 1 1.28 -25.18 -2.18
CA MET A 1 0.17 -24.65 -3.00
C MET A 1 0.12 -23.15 -2.81
N PRO A 2 0.18 -22.31 -3.86
CA PRO A 2 0.21 -20.87 -3.64
C PRO A 2 -1.17 -20.42 -3.16
N VAL A 3 -1.19 -19.65 -2.07
CA VAL A 3 -2.40 -19.09 -1.49
C VAL A 3 -2.95 -18.07 -2.48
N ASN A 4 -4.04 -18.44 -3.15
CA ASN A 4 -4.74 -17.61 -4.11
C ASN A 4 -5.54 -16.56 -3.35
N TYR A 5 -4.95 -15.40 -3.08
CA TYR A 5 -5.66 -14.22 -2.59
C TYR A 5 -6.41 -13.54 -3.75
N TRP A 6 -7.36 -14.25 -4.36
CA TRP A 6 -8.34 -13.61 -5.24
C TRP A 6 -9.29 -12.90 -4.31
N LEU A 7 -9.12 -11.59 -4.15
CA LEU A 7 -10.27 -10.79 -3.79
C LEU A 7 -11.03 -10.54 -5.08
N PRO A 8 -12.14 -11.27 -5.31
CA PRO A 8 -12.88 -11.09 -6.53
C PRO A 8 -13.43 -9.67 -6.49
N LEU A 9 -13.02 -8.87 -7.46
CA LEU A 9 -13.94 -7.90 -7.98
C LEU A 9 -15.19 -8.65 -8.45
N LYS A 10 -16.39 -8.13 -8.19
CA LYS A 10 -17.60 -8.64 -8.83
C LYS A 10 -17.57 -8.45 -10.36
N LYS A 11 -16.69 -7.58 -10.87
CA LYS A 11 -16.46 -7.30 -12.30
C LYS A 11 -15.00 -6.86 -12.54
N PRO A 12 -14.35 -7.22 -13.66
CA PRO A 12 -13.02 -6.72 -13.99
C PRO A 12 -12.94 -5.18 -13.88
N VAL A 13 -11.82 -4.65 -13.39
CA VAL A 13 -11.53 -3.21 -13.37
C VAL A 13 -10.59 -2.92 -14.56
N PRO A 14 -11.09 -2.30 -15.64
CA PRO A 14 -10.31 -2.07 -16.87
C PRO A 14 -8.99 -1.33 -16.64
N GLU A 15 -8.94 -0.44 -15.65
CA GLU A 15 -7.81 0.43 -15.34
C GLU A 15 -6.73 -0.27 -14.50
N PHE A 16 -6.99 -1.48 -13.99
CA PHE A 16 -6.13 -2.14 -13.00
C PHE A 16 -4.66 -2.21 -13.42
N TYR A 17 -4.36 -2.62 -14.65
CA TYR A 17 -2.98 -2.74 -15.10
C TYR A 17 -2.30 -1.38 -15.27
N TYR A 18 -3.05 -0.35 -15.67
CA TYR A 18 -2.55 1.02 -15.75
C TYR A 18 -2.27 1.60 -14.37
N ASP A 19 -3.22 1.45 -13.44
CA ASP A 19 -3.07 1.92 -12.07
C ASP A 19 -1.91 1.21 -11.36
N LEU A 20 -1.77 -0.10 -11.57
CA LEU A 20 -0.63 -0.88 -11.07
C LEU A 20 0.71 -0.43 -11.68
N ALA A 21 0.76 -0.17 -12.99
CA ALA A 21 1.95 0.35 -13.65
C ALA A 21 2.32 1.74 -13.13
N THR A 22 1.32 2.61 -12.93
CA THR A 22 1.47 3.94 -12.34
C THR A 22 1.98 3.86 -10.89
N TRP A 23 1.48 2.90 -10.10
CA TRP A 23 2.00 2.64 -8.77
C TRP A 23 3.46 2.16 -8.79
N CYS A 24 3.83 1.29 -9.74
CA CYS A 24 5.20 0.81 -9.87
C CYS A 24 6.17 1.94 -10.29
N GLU A 25 5.75 2.81 -11.21
CA GLU A 25 6.50 4.01 -11.59
C GLU A 25 6.73 4.92 -10.36
N HIS A 26 5.68 5.13 -9.57
CA HIS A 26 5.76 5.89 -8.34
C HIS A 26 6.71 5.26 -7.30
N LEU A 27 6.64 3.93 -7.12
CA LEU A 27 7.49 3.19 -6.21
C LEU A 27 8.99 3.32 -6.58
N LEU A 28 9.32 3.31 -7.87
CA LEU A 28 10.68 3.56 -8.36
C LEU A 28 11.15 4.97 -8.03
N ALA A 29 10.26 5.97 -8.09
CA ALA A 29 10.60 7.34 -7.73
C ALA A 29 10.90 7.50 -6.23
N ILE A 30 10.20 6.76 -5.35
CA ILE A 30 10.45 6.79 -3.90
C ILE A 30 11.74 6.06 -3.54
N ILE A 31 11.91 4.81 -4.01
CA ILE A 31 13.05 3.96 -3.63
C ILE A 31 14.36 4.47 -4.27
N GLY A 32 14.26 5.04 -5.47
CA GLY A 32 15.39 5.53 -6.24
C GLY A 32 16.04 4.44 -7.12
N PRO A 33 17.32 4.63 -7.49
CA PRO A 33 17.89 3.94 -8.64
C PRO A 33 18.33 2.49 -8.39
N SER A 34 18.56 2.06 -7.13
CA SER A 34 19.07 0.71 -6.86
C SER A 34 18.35 0.02 -5.71
N PHE A 35 17.83 -1.17 -5.98
CA PHE A 35 17.32 -2.07 -4.95
C PHE A 35 18.47 -2.91 -4.36
N PRO A 36 18.32 -3.41 -3.13
CA PRO A 36 19.21 -4.44 -2.59
C PRO A 36 19.34 -5.66 -3.53
N PRO A 37 20.53 -6.30 -3.62
CA PRO A 37 20.74 -7.46 -4.48
C PRO A 37 19.74 -8.60 -4.28
N TYR A 38 19.26 -8.83 -3.05
CA TYR A 38 18.29 -9.87 -2.75
C TYR A 38 16.87 -9.57 -3.28
N LEU A 39 16.57 -8.31 -3.62
CA LEU A 39 15.31 -7.88 -4.22
C LEU A 39 15.39 -7.77 -5.75
N LYS A 40 16.47 -8.21 -6.39
CA LYS A 40 16.65 -8.07 -7.85
C LYS A 40 15.45 -8.52 -8.69
N LYS A 41 14.84 -9.67 -8.36
CA LYS A 41 13.64 -10.16 -9.07
C LYS A 41 12.43 -9.25 -8.88
N PHE A 42 12.28 -8.68 -7.68
CA PHE A 42 11.20 -7.74 -7.39
C PHE A 42 11.43 -6.42 -8.12
N GLU A 43 12.66 -5.92 -8.12
CA GLU A 43 13.05 -4.74 -8.90
C GLU A 43 12.75 -4.93 -10.39
N GLU A 44 13.15 -6.06 -10.98
CA GLU A 44 12.85 -6.41 -12.37
C GLU A 44 11.35 -6.36 -12.64
N GLU A 45 10.53 -6.94 -11.75
CA GLU A 45 9.07 -6.93 -11.88
C GLU A 45 8.48 -5.50 -11.79
N VAL A 46 8.92 -4.69 -10.83
CA VAL A 46 8.49 -3.29 -10.66
C VAL A 46 8.82 -2.49 -11.92
N ARG A 47 10.06 -2.59 -12.41
CA ARG A 47 10.53 -1.89 -13.63
C ARG A 47 9.76 -2.34 -14.87
N ASN A 48 9.55 -3.65 -15.02
CA ASN A 48 8.80 -4.20 -16.13
C ASN A 48 7.36 -3.68 -16.13
N ARG A 49 6.67 -3.68 -14.98
CA ARG A 49 5.31 -3.14 -14.86
C ARG A 49 5.24 -1.65 -15.14
N ALA A 50 6.15 -0.86 -14.57
CA ALA A 50 6.23 0.58 -14.82
C ALA A 50 6.40 0.90 -16.31
N ALA A 51 7.28 0.18 -17.01
CA ALA A 51 7.53 0.37 -18.44
C ALA A 51 6.31 0.04 -19.34
N GLN A 52 5.33 -0.71 -18.84
CA GLN A 52 4.11 -1.04 -19.58
C GLN A 52 3.02 0.02 -19.46
N LYS A 53 3.17 1.06 -18.62
CA LYS A 53 2.12 2.04 -18.29
C LYS A 53 1.36 2.56 -19.52
N GLU A 54 2.06 3.05 -20.54
CA GLU A 54 1.41 3.56 -21.76
C GLU A 54 0.76 2.46 -22.60
N ASN A 55 1.32 1.24 -22.62
CA ASN A 55 0.77 0.10 -23.38
C ASN A 55 -0.53 -0.44 -22.79
N VAL A 56 -0.70 -0.31 -21.47
CA VAL A 56 -1.89 -0.80 -20.74
C VAL A 56 -2.88 0.31 -20.42
N ARG A 57 -2.68 1.51 -20.98
CA ARG A 57 -3.56 2.66 -20.76
C ARG A 57 -4.97 2.38 -21.30
N PRO A 58 -6.01 2.47 -20.46
CA PRO A 58 -7.38 2.28 -20.92
C PRO A 58 -7.82 3.46 -21.80
N PRO A 59 -8.76 3.24 -22.74
CA PRO A 59 -9.28 4.32 -23.58
C PRO A 59 -10.07 5.36 -22.78
N PHE A 60 -10.67 4.95 -21.65
CA PHE A 60 -11.44 5.80 -20.75
C PHE A 60 -11.20 5.36 -19.31
N PHE A 61 -11.30 6.32 -18.38
CA PHE A 61 -11.24 6.08 -16.94
C PHE A 61 -12.64 6.17 -16.34
N SER A 62 -12.95 5.28 -15.41
CA SER A 62 -14.22 5.28 -14.67
C SER A 62 -14.42 6.58 -13.90
N GLU A 63 -15.67 7.06 -13.86
CA GLU A 63 -16.07 8.18 -13.00
C GLU A 63 -16.01 7.75 -11.53
N GLY A 64 -15.10 8.36 -10.77
CA GLY A 64 -14.91 8.10 -9.34
C GLY A 64 -13.53 7.58 -8.97
N PHE A 65 -13.38 7.25 -7.69
CA PHE A 65 -12.11 6.80 -7.13
C PHE A 65 -11.92 5.30 -7.30
N ARG A 66 -10.71 4.88 -7.68
CA ARG A 66 -10.30 3.47 -7.69
C ARG A 66 -9.33 3.25 -6.56
N ILE A 67 -9.73 2.41 -5.61
CA ILE A 67 -9.00 2.17 -4.36
C ILE A 67 -8.46 0.76 -4.39
N TYR A 68 -7.16 0.62 -4.18
CA TYR A 68 -6.45 -0.64 -4.13
C TYR A 68 -5.81 -0.83 -2.76
N ILE A 69 -5.81 -2.06 -2.26
CA ILE A 69 -4.82 -2.47 -1.27
C ILE A 69 -3.87 -3.43 -1.97
N PHE A 70 -2.59 -3.08 -2.08
CA PHE A 70 -1.53 -3.99 -2.53
C PHE A 70 -0.80 -4.55 -1.31
N ASP A 71 -0.40 -5.81 -1.34
CA ASP A 71 0.63 -6.30 -0.42
C ASP A 71 2.02 -5.78 -0.83
N HIS A 72 3.01 -5.99 0.02
CA HIS A 72 4.40 -5.58 -0.23
C HIS A 72 5.04 -6.22 -1.47
N ARG A 73 4.42 -7.25 -2.07
CA ARG A 73 4.87 -7.95 -3.29
C ARG A 73 4.04 -7.54 -4.51
N LEU A 74 3.30 -6.42 -4.43
CA LEU A 74 2.37 -5.95 -5.47
C LEU A 74 1.19 -6.90 -5.73
N GLY A 75 0.88 -7.81 -4.80
CA GLY A 75 -0.28 -8.66 -4.84
C GLY A 75 -1.54 -7.90 -4.40
N THR A 76 -2.63 -7.99 -5.13
CA THR A 76 -3.82 -7.19 -4.82
C THR A 76 -4.65 -7.83 -3.71
N GLN A 77 -4.71 -7.14 -2.57
CA GLN A 77 -5.45 -7.49 -1.36
C GLN A 77 -6.77 -6.73 -1.19
N LEU A 78 -7.17 -5.82 -2.06
CA LEU A 78 -8.53 -5.25 -2.11
C LEU A 78 -8.64 -4.37 -3.36
N VAL A 79 -9.80 -4.35 -4.00
CA VAL A 79 -10.11 -3.38 -5.05
C VAL A 79 -11.52 -2.85 -4.87
N LEU A 80 -11.68 -1.54 -4.94
CA LEU A 80 -12.97 -0.86 -4.84
C LEU A 80 -13.08 0.25 -5.88
N LEU A 81 -14.22 0.29 -6.58
CA LEU A 81 -14.65 1.46 -7.34
C LEU A 81 -15.62 2.26 -6.46
N ASP A 82 -15.28 3.49 -6.14
CA ASP A 82 -16.07 4.40 -5.32
C ASP A 82 -16.52 5.62 -6.15
N PRO A 83 -17.68 5.55 -6.83
CA PRO A 83 -18.22 6.67 -7.60
C PRO A 83 -18.68 7.82 -6.71
N THR A 84 -18.79 7.62 -5.39
CA THR A 84 -19.30 8.63 -4.45
C THR A 84 -18.20 9.40 -3.73
N GLY A 85 -16.95 8.91 -3.78
CA GLY A 85 -15.82 9.41 -2.99
C GLY A 85 -15.95 9.22 -1.47
N LYS A 86 -17.08 8.73 -0.94
CA LYS A 86 -17.30 8.57 0.51
C LYS A 86 -16.40 7.52 1.13
N THR A 87 -16.15 6.42 0.43
CA THR A 87 -15.24 5.35 0.87
C THR A 87 -13.80 5.81 0.78
N ALA A 88 -13.41 6.49 -0.31
CA ALA A 88 -12.08 7.09 -0.45
C ALA A 88 -11.79 8.07 0.70
N GLN A 89 -12.71 8.99 0.98
CA GLN A 89 -12.60 9.93 2.09
C GLN A 89 -12.56 9.24 3.46
N TRP A 90 -13.34 8.18 3.67
CA TRP A 90 -13.31 7.42 4.91
C TRP A 90 -11.98 6.70 5.10
N CYS A 91 -11.47 6.03 4.06
CA CYS A 91 -10.16 5.40 4.08
C CYS A 91 -9.08 6.44 4.39
N HIS A 92 -9.10 7.60 3.72
CA HIS A 92 -8.22 8.72 4.01
C HIS A 92 -8.25 9.11 5.50
N ARG A 93 -9.43 9.39 6.07
CA ARG A 93 -9.54 9.72 7.51
C ARG A 93 -9.04 8.59 8.41
N PHE A 94 -9.32 7.34 8.07
CA PHE A 94 -8.88 6.17 8.83
C PHE A 94 -7.36 6.05 8.87
N VAL A 95 -6.69 6.25 7.73
CA VAL A 95 -5.23 6.18 7.67
C VAL A 95 -4.59 7.42 8.31
N HIS A 96 -5.17 8.61 8.13
CA HIS A 96 -4.63 9.85 8.71
C HIS A 96 -4.86 9.97 10.24
N GLY A 97 -5.88 9.33 10.79
CA GLY A 97 -6.31 9.51 12.18
C GLY A 97 -5.67 8.59 13.23
N ASN A 98 -4.85 7.60 12.84
CA ASN A 98 -4.35 6.57 13.76
C ASN A 98 -2.84 6.32 13.59
N PHE A 99 -2.01 7.36 13.68
CA PHE A 99 -0.57 7.18 13.85
C PHE A 99 -0.27 6.88 15.31
N ARG A 100 0.18 5.66 15.59
CA ARG A 100 0.96 5.41 16.79
C ARG A 100 2.33 4.88 16.38
N VAL A 101 3.36 5.51 16.93
CA VAL A 101 4.77 5.17 16.71
C VAL A 101 5.05 3.71 17.08
N ASP A 102 4.27 3.13 18.00
CA ASP A 102 4.34 1.73 18.44
C ASP A 102 3.91 0.69 17.37
N GLN A 103 3.40 1.13 16.21
CA GLN A 103 2.98 0.23 15.12
C GLN A 103 4.10 -0.09 14.12
N TYR A 104 5.22 0.65 14.19
CA TYR A 104 6.41 0.45 13.37
C TYR A 104 7.51 -0.21 14.20
N VAL A 105 7.28 -1.45 14.64
CA VAL A 105 8.35 -2.25 15.24
C VAL A 105 8.88 -3.21 14.18
N TYR A 106 9.66 -2.67 13.25
CA TYR A 106 10.54 -3.48 12.41
C TYR A 106 11.97 -2.94 12.53
N GLY A 107 12.75 -3.62 13.36
CA GLY A 107 14.18 -3.41 13.53
C GLY A 107 14.55 -3.30 15.00
N ASP A 108 15.22 -4.33 15.54
CA ASP A 108 15.99 -4.28 16.80
C ASP A 108 17.21 -3.34 16.65
N GLY A 109 16.98 -2.10 16.21
CA GLY A 109 18.01 -1.07 16.04
C GLY A 109 18.07 -0.16 17.25
N GLU A 110 19.26 0.03 17.81
CA GLU A 110 19.51 0.98 18.89
C GLU A 110 19.02 2.39 18.53
N LEU A 111 18.69 3.14 19.58
CA LEU A 111 18.22 4.51 19.55
C LEU A 111 19.28 5.41 18.87
N ILE A 112 19.15 5.63 17.56
CA ILE A 112 19.96 6.61 16.85
C ILE A 112 19.61 7.96 17.48
N GLY A 113 20.65 8.70 17.90
CA GLY A 113 20.57 9.87 18.77
C GLY A 113 19.60 10.99 18.34
N PRO A 114 19.54 12.11 19.08
CA PRO A 114 18.41 13.04 19.11
C PRO A 114 18.11 13.80 17.81
N GLN A 115 18.86 13.59 16.73
CA GLN A 115 18.71 14.29 15.46
C GLN A 115 18.76 13.32 14.28
N ILE A 116 17.60 13.02 13.74
CA ILE A 116 17.46 12.42 12.41
C ILE A 116 17.51 13.60 11.42
N PRO A 117 18.45 13.64 10.47
CA PRO A 117 18.45 14.65 9.41
C PRO A 117 17.16 14.49 8.59
N CYS A 118 16.22 15.42 8.74
CA CYS A 118 14.86 15.29 8.19
C CYS A 118 14.68 15.82 6.77
N GLU A 119 15.74 16.27 6.08
CA GLU A 119 15.48 17.11 4.91
C GLU A 119 15.66 16.39 3.58
N HIS A 120 16.64 15.49 3.39
CA HIS A 120 16.93 14.91 2.06
C HIS A 120 17.17 13.39 2.12
N TRP A 121 16.60 12.67 1.15
CA TRP A 121 16.81 11.23 0.98
C TRP A 121 18.23 10.96 0.50
N ASP A 122 19.08 10.40 1.38
CA ASP A 122 20.48 10.08 1.06
C ASP A 122 20.59 8.66 0.47
N HIS A 123 20.59 8.58 -0.86
CA HIS A 123 20.76 7.31 -1.58
C HIS A 123 22.10 6.64 -1.31
N ALA A 124 23.16 7.39 -1.01
CA ALA A 124 24.48 6.82 -0.75
C ALA A 124 24.51 6.16 0.63
N PHE A 125 23.99 6.84 1.65
CA PHE A 125 23.83 6.29 3.00
C PHE A 125 22.93 5.05 2.99
N LEU A 126 21.77 5.11 2.33
CA LEU A 126 20.86 3.97 2.23
C LEU A 126 21.53 2.76 1.56
N LYS A 127 22.31 2.98 0.50
CA LYS A 127 23.09 1.93 -0.16
C LYS A 127 24.14 1.32 0.77
N GLU A 128 24.84 2.16 1.54
CA GLU A 128 25.81 1.71 2.54
C GLU A 128 25.15 0.91 3.67
N PHE A 129 23.99 1.37 4.18
CA PHE A 129 23.19 0.66 5.17
C PHE A 129 22.78 -0.73 4.64
N ILE A 130 22.21 -0.79 3.44
CA ILE A 130 21.79 -2.05 2.81
C ILE A 130 22.97 -3.01 2.65
N ASN A 131 24.14 -2.51 2.24
CA ASN A 131 25.34 -3.33 2.10
C ASN A 131 25.86 -3.85 3.45
N SER A 132 25.75 -3.02 4.49
CA SER A 132 26.22 -3.32 5.85
C SER A 132 25.32 -4.31 6.58
N TYR A 133 24.00 -4.13 6.47
CA TYR A 133 23.01 -4.85 7.27
C TYR A 133 22.19 -5.89 6.47
N GLY A 134 22.29 -5.88 5.14
CA GLY A 134 21.63 -6.85 4.29
C GLY A 134 20.11 -6.67 4.15
N PHE A 135 19.54 -5.56 4.63
CA PHE A 135 18.12 -5.22 4.45
C PHE A 135 17.90 -3.72 4.19
N ALA A 136 16.79 -3.39 3.52
CA ALA A 136 16.35 -2.00 3.31
C ALA A 136 15.35 -1.58 4.39
N PRO A 137 15.62 -0.52 5.19
CA PRO A 137 14.73 -0.02 6.24
C PRO A 137 13.67 0.93 5.67
N ILE A 138 13.13 0.59 4.50
CA ILE A 138 12.19 1.42 3.76
C ILE A 138 10.80 0.84 4.00
N ASP A 139 9.95 1.59 4.70
CA ASP A 139 8.55 1.21 4.98
C ASP A 139 7.81 0.83 3.70
N GLU A 140 8.20 1.43 2.58
CA GLU A 140 7.63 1.19 1.27
C GLU A 140 7.68 -0.28 0.82
N LEU A 141 8.66 -1.04 1.30
CA LEU A 141 8.87 -2.43 0.93
C LEU A 141 8.40 -3.41 2.01
N GLY A 142 8.08 -2.92 3.20
CA GLY A 142 7.67 -3.73 4.35
C GLY A 142 6.15 -3.84 4.54
N HIS A 143 5.39 -2.89 4.00
CA HIS A 143 3.97 -2.75 4.28
C HIS A 143 3.05 -3.04 3.09
N SER A 144 1.79 -3.35 3.40
CA SER A 144 0.73 -3.24 2.42
C SER A 144 0.45 -1.77 2.13
N TRP A 145 -0.10 -1.50 0.97
CA TRP A 145 -0.30 -0.17 0.43
C TRP A 145 -1.75 0.10 0.17
N LEU A 146 -2.31 1.12 0.80
CA LEU A 146 -3.57 1.69 0.35
C LEU A 146 -3.26 2.72 -0.74
N VAL A 147 -3.76 2.51 -1.95
CA VAL A 147 -3.52 3.37 -3.12
C VAL A 147 -4.86 3.81 -3.69
N VAL A 148 -5.00 5.10 -4.00
CA VAL A 148 -6.24 5.73 -4.50
C VAL A 148 -5.93 6.49 -5.78
N PHE A 149 -6.68 6.18 -6.83
CA PHE A 149 -6.59 6.84 -8.13
C PHE A 149 -7.85 7.63 -8.44
N GLU A 150 -7.68 8.76 -9.12
CA GLU A 150 -8.74 9.61 -9.68
C GLU A 150 -8.35 10.01 -11.10
N GLY A 151 -9.24 9.78 -12.07
CA GLY A 151 -8.91 9.98 -13.48
C GLY A 151 -7.73 9.09 -13.88
N ASP A 152 -6.70 9.64 -14.51
CA ASP A 152 -5.45 8.95 -14.88
C ASP A 152 -4.31 9.17 -13.86
N SER A 153 -4.63 9.71 -12.69
CA SER A 153 -3.65 10.13 -11.71
C SER A 153 -3.69 9.30 -10.43
N LEU A 154 -2.51 9.12 -9.84
CA LEU A 154 -2.37 8.65 -8.46
C LEU A 154 -2.67 9.82 -7.52
N ASP A 155 -3.86 9.83 -6.90
CA ASP A 155 -4.29 10.90 -5.99
C ASP A 155 -3.68 10.72 -4.58
N ARG A 156 -3.75 9.50 -4.03
CA ARG A 156 -3.26 9.21 -2.67
C ARG A 156 -2.61 7.85 -2.60
N TRP A 157 -1.66 7.72 -1.70
CA TRP A 157 -1.12 6.43 -1.30
C TRP A 157 -0.57 6.52 0.12
N ARG A 158 -0.55 5.38 0.82
CA ARG A 158 0.07 5.29 2.14
C ARG A 158 0.38 3.85 2.53
N PRO A 159 1.49 3.57 3.24
CA PRO A 159 1.69 2.24 3.80
C PRO A 159 0.68 2.04 4.94
N ILE A 160 0.18 0.82 5.07
CA ILE A 160 -0.78 0.43 6.10
C ILE A 160 -0.32 -0.85 6.80
N ALA A 161 -0.55 -0.89 8.11
CA ALA A 161 -0.19 -2.02 8.96
C ALA A 161 -1.11 -3.23 8.71
N PRO A 162 -0.66 -4.47 9.01
CA PRO A 162 -1.45 -5.68 8.82
C PRO A 162 -2.82 -5.65 9.52
N TRP A 163 -2.90 -5.07 10.73
CA TRP A 163 -4.18 -4.94 11.45
C TRP A 163 -5.16 -3.98 10.73
N GLN A 164 -4.64 -2.92 10.09
CA GLN A 164 -5.44 -1.98 9.30
C GLN A 164 -5.99 -2.67 8.06
N VAL A 165 -5.18 -3.46 7.37
CA VAL A 165 -5.62 -4.31 6.26
C VAL A 165 -6.76 -5.23 6.72
N ALA A 166 -6.57 -5.96 7.82
CA ALA A 166 -7.60 -6.85 8.36
C ALA A 166 -8.88 -6.10 8.71
N PHE A 167 -8.78 -4.93 9.34
CA PHE A 167 -9.94 -4.09 9.65
C PHE A 167 -10.69 -3.63 8.39
N LEU A 168 -9.97 -3.17 7.36
CA LEU A 168 -10.55 -2.74 6.08
C LEU A 168 -11.25 -3.90 5.37
N LEU A 169 -10.61 -5.07 5.33
CA LEU A 169 -11.18 -6.30 4.77
C LEU A 169 -12.43 -6.76 5.53
N MET A 170 -12.39 -6.71 6.87
CA MET A 170 -13.55 -7.03 7.71
C MET A 170 -14.70 -6.04 7.51
N LYS A 171 -14.42 -4.73 7.45
CA LYS A 171 -15.43 -3.72 7.17
C LYS A 171 -16.05 -3.92 5.79
N PHE A 172 -15.26 -4.27 4.79
CA PHE A 172 -15.75 -4.59 3.46
C PHE A 172 -16.65 -5.84 3.47
N ARG A 173 -16.20 -6.93 4.09
CA ARG A 173 -16.99 -8.16 4.28
C ARG A 173 -18.32 -7.89 5.00
N ASN A 174 -18.32 -7.04 6.02
CA ASN A 174 -19.46 -6.78 6.90
C ASN A 174 -20.43 -5.72 6.37
N LYS A 175 -20.23 -5.15 5.16
CA LYS A 175 -21.28 -4.38 4.46
C LYS A 175 -22.44 -5.27 3.98
N THR A 176 -22.36 -6.58 4.23
CA THR A 176 -23.52 -7.44 4.59
C THR A 176 -23.48 -7.68 6.11
N LEU A 177 -24.17 -6.82 6.87
CA LEU A 177 -24.57 -6.91 8.29
C LEU A 177 -23.49 -7.30 9.32
N ILE A 178 -23.00 -6.35 10.14
CA ILE A 178 -23.08 -6.47 11.63
C ILE A 178 -23.22 -5.07 12.24
N ASN A 179 -24.24 -4.93 13.09
CA ASN A 179 -24.46 -3.78 13.96
C ASN A 179 -23.46 -3.82 15.13
N TRP A 180 -22.44 -2.96 15.11
CA TRP A 180 -21.40 -2.93 16.15
C TRP A 180 -21.92 -2.53 17.54
N SER A 181 -23.14 -1.99 17.65
CA SER A 181 -23.78 -1.76 18.96
C SER A 181 -24.21 -3.06 19.65
N GLU A 182 -24.22 -4.21 18.97
CA GLU A 182 -24.42 -5.54 19.58
C GLU A 182 -23.10 -6.18 20.02
N ILE A 183 -22.00 -6.01 19.26
CA ILE A 183 -20.67 -6.52 19.66
C ILE A 183 -20.15 -5.79 20.91
N LEU A 184 -20.44 -4.51 21.06
CA LEU A 184 -20.07 -3.74 22.26
C LEU A 184 -21.00 -3.99 23.46
N LYS A 185 -22.10 -4.72 23.27
CA LYS A 185 -22.98 -5.17 24.36
C LYS A 185 -22.57 -6.54 24.91
N ASP A 186 -21.73 -7.30 24.21
CA ASP A 186 -21.15 -8.53 24.75
C ASP A 186 -19.87 -8.20 25.53
N SER A 187 -20.13 -7.61 26.69
CA SER A 187 -19.26 -7.51 27.84
C SER A 187 -18.41 -8.76 28.07
N ARG A 188 -17.08 -8.58 28.12
CA ARG A 188 -16.16 -9.05 29.18
C ARG A 188 -14.71 -8.97 28.72
N TYR A 189 -14.17 -7.75 28.65
CA TYR A 189 -12.74 -7.53 28.94
C TYR A 189 -12.65 -6.27 29.79
N LYS A 190 -12.67 -6.51 31.12
CA LYS A 190 -11.89 -5.71 32.05
C LYS A 190 -10.41 -5.98 31.77
#